data_AF-A0A936SX50-F1
#
_entry.id   AF-A0A936SX50-F1
#
_cell.length_a   1.000
_cell.length_b   1.000
_cell.length_c   1.000
_cell.angle_alpha   90.00
_cell.angle_beta   90.00
_cell.angle_gamma   90.00
#
_symmetry.space_group_name_H-M   'P 1'
#
loop_
_entity.id
_entity.type
_entity.pdbx_description
1 polymer ?
#
loop_
_entity_poly.entity_id
_entity_poly.type
_entity_poly.pdbx_seq_one_letter_code
_entity_poly.pdbx_strand_id
1 'polypeptide(L)'
;MDQRTWLQRWALLIAPALLAASCGLLGALSWSAAPATQRNDARQRWEARPFANYRIAIRVEYGGNACAQELETNGELLRRVIANNCRVAWIGMTTVARLFEISELLDHPTPCYSSMQSCSCYRVRQREIEYNPQLGYPALISYRREVQPNVTNPEYWRRLLSTRRVPTCGPTNYDVTISVVAFHPIS
;
A
#
# COMPACT_ATOMS: atom_id res chain seq x y z
N MET A 1 -14.19 -57.09 29.01
CA MET A 1 -14.53 -55.85 28.29
C MET A 1 -13.26 -55.31 27.67
N ASP A 2 -13.24 -55.24 26.35
CA ASP A 2 -12.01 -55.26 25.55
C ASP A 2 -11.40 -53.85 25.39
N GLN A 3 -10.33 -53.57 26.13
CA GLN A 3 -9.66 -52.26 26.29
C GLN A 3 -9.24 -51.63 24.94
N ARG A 4 -9.04 -52.47 23.91
CA ARG A 4 -8.70 -52.09 22.55
C ARG A 4 -9.82 -51.33 21.82
N THR A 5 -11.07 -51.72 22.06
CA THR A 5 -12.25 -51.10 21.44
C THR A 5 -12.60 -49.74 22.04
N TRP A 6 -12.23 -49.52 23.31
CA TRP A 6 -12.39 -48.23 23.97
C TRP A 6 -11.41 -47.21 23.40
N LEU A 7 -10.11 -47.53 23.35
CA LEU A 7 -9.09 -46.65 22.78
C LEU A 7 -9.34 -46.31 21.31
N GLN A 8 -9.82 -47.24 20.48
CA GLN A 8 -10.19 -46.96 19.08
C GLN A 8 -11.38 -46.00 18.95
N ARG A 9 -12.39 -46.12 19.80
CA ARG A 9 -13.56 -45.23 19.79
C ARG A 9 -13.22 -43.81 20.23
N TRP A 10 -12.33 -43.64 21.21
CA TRP A 10 -11.86 -42.32 21.63
C TRP A 10 -10.90 -41.70 20.61
N ALA A 11 -10.01 -42.49 19.99
CA ALA A 11 -9.13 -42.01 18.92
C ALA A 11 -9.91 -41.49 17.70
N LEU A 12 -11.04 -42.12 17.35
CA LEU A 12 -11.92 -41.70 16.25
C LEU A 12 -12.66 -40.38 16.53
N LEU A 13 -12.81 -39.98 17.79
CA LEU A 13 -13.47 -38.72 18.18
C LEU A 13 -12.46 -37.59 18.44
N ILE A 14 -11.30 -37.92 18.99
CA ILE A 14 -10.25 -36.95 19.33
C ILE A 14 -9.53 -36.45 18.07
N ALA A 15 -9.27 -37.32 17.09
CA ALA A 15 -8.62 -36.95 15.85
C ALA A 15 -9.38 -35.86 15.04
N PRO A 16 -10.69 -35.97 14.76
CA PRO A 16 -11.43 -34.93 14.06
C PRO A 16 -11.59 -33.65 14.88
N ALA A 17 -11.69 -33.75 16.22
CA ALA A 17 -11.76 -32.58 17.10
C ALA A 17 -10.44 -31.78 17.10
N LEU A 18 -9.29 -32.45 17.13
CA LEU A 18 -7.97 -31.81 17.02
C LEU A 18 -7.74 -31.21 15.63
N LEU A 19 -8.19 -31.88 14.56
CA LEU A 19 -8.14 -31.36 13.20
C LEU A 19 -8.98 -30.07 13.07
N ALA A 20 -10.22 -30.08 13.56
CA ALA A 20 -11.10 -28.90 13.55
C ALA A 20 -10.52 -27.73 14.37
N ALA A 21 -9.95 -28.02 15.55
CA ALA A 21 -9.29 -27.03 16.39
C ALA A 21 -8.03 -26.44 15.70
N SER A 22 -7.24 -27.28 15.03
CA SER A 22 -6.05 -26.83 14.28
C SER A 22 -6.42 -25.93 13.11
N CYS A 23 -7.48 -26.27 12.36
CA CYS A 23 -7.99 -25.44 11.27
C CYS A 23 -8.57 -24.12 11.77
N GLY A 24 -9.26 -24.12 12.92
CA GLY A 24 -9.78 -22.90 13.56
C GLY A 24 -8.67 -21.95 14.03
N LEU A 25 -7.61 -22.48 14.64
CA LEU A 25 -6.46 -21.69 15.09
C LEU A 25 -5.65 -21.10 13.92
N LEU A 26 -5.48 -21.84 12.82
CA LEU A 26 -4.82 -21.33 11.62
C LEU A 26 -5.63 -20.22 10.94
N GLY A 27 -6.96 -20.31 10.93
CA GLY A 27 -7.83 -19.26 10.38
C GLY A 27 -7.81 -17.97 11.20
N ALA A 28 -7.67 -18.05 12.52
CA ALA A 28 -7.56 -16.88 13.39
C ALA A 28 -6.20 -16.16 13.26
N LEU A 29 -5.13 -16.90 12.96
CA LEU A 29 -3.79 -16.35 12.76
C LEU A 29 -3.56 -15.78 11.35
N SER A 30 -4.39 -16.17 10.36
CA SER A 30 -4.23 -15.73 8.96
C SER A 30 -5.05 -14.49 8.60
N TRP A 31 -5.75 -13.86 9.55
CA TRP A 31 -6.54 -12.67 9.26
C TRP A 31 -5.63 -11.43 9.25
N SER A 32 -4.81 -11.31 8.21
CA SER A 32 -4.19 -10.04 7.87
C SER A 32 -5.31 -9.02 7.65
N ALA A 33 -5.32 -7.95 8.46
CA ALA A 33 -6.30 -6.88 8.35
C ALA A 33 -6.32 -6.33 6.92
N ALA A 34 -7.50 -6.00 6.41
CA ALA A 34 -7.61 -5.36 5.10
C ALA A 34 -6.73 -4.09 5.07
N PRO A 35 -6.08 -3.75 3.94
CA PRO A 35 -5.19 -2.58 3.87
C PRO A 35 -5.83 -1.27 4.35
N ALA A 36 -7.14 -1.10 4.11
CA ALA A 36 -7.89 0.05 4.60
C ALA A 36 -7.99 0.08 6.13
N THR A 37 -8.20 -1.06 6.78
CA THR A 37 -8.21 -1.19 8.24
C THR A 37 -6.84 -0.85 8.80
N GLN A 38 -5.76 -1.43 8.24
CA GLN A 38 -4.39 -1.15 8.67
C GLN A 38 -4.06 0.35 8.57
N ARG A 39 -4.46 1.00 7.46
CA ARG A 39 -4.29 2.45 7.27
C ARG A 39 -5.06 3.24 8.33
N ASN A 40 -6.30 2.87 8.62
CA ASN A 40 -7.14 3.59 9.57
C ASN A 40 -6.58 3.50 10.99
N ASP A 41 -6.15 2.31 11.43
CA ASP A 41 -5.53 2.12 12.74
C ASP A 41 -4.23 2.94 12.87
N ALA A 42 -3.44 2.97 11.80
CA ALA A 42 -2.21 3.75 11.74
C ALA A 42 -2.49 5.26 11.76
N ARG A 43 -3.54 5.70 11.06
CA ARG A 43 -4.00 7.10 11.09
C ARG A 43 -4.46 7.52 12.48
N GLN A 44 -5.20 6.66 13.18
CA GLN A 44 -5.62 6.95 14.57
C GLN A 44 -4.43 7.13 15.51
N ARG A 45 -3.41 6.27 15.41
CA ARG A 45 -2.16 6.44 16.19
C ARG A 45 -1.47 7.76 15.86
N TRP A 46 -1.46 8.14 14.57
CA TRP A 46 -0.88 9.41 14.14
C TRP A 46 -1.67 10.60 14.69
N GLU A 47 -2.99 10.57 14.65
CA GLU A 47 -3.85 11.64 15.17
C GLU A 47 -3.75 11.80 16.69
N ALA A 48 -3.48 10.71 17.42
CA ALA A 48 -3.30 10.72 18.87
C ALA A 48 -1.91 11.20 19.34
N ARG A 49 -1.02 11.59 18.44
CA ARG A 49 0.35 12.01 18.77
C ARG A 49 0.36 13.26 19.68
N PRO A 50 1.32 13.38 20.61
CA PRO A 50 1.37 14.50 21.56
C PRO A 50 2.01 15.78 21.03
N PHE A 51 2.28 15.87 19.72
CA PHE A 51 2.99 16.99 19.09
C PHE A 51 2.34 17.38 17.75
N ALA A 52 2.32 18.67 17.44
CA ALA A 52 1.82 19.17 16.16
C ALA A 52 2.95 19.36 15.12
N ASN A 53 4.11 19.83 15.59
CA ASN A 53 5.23 20.21 14.73
C ASN A 53 6.22 19.05 14.65
N TYR A 54 6.77 18.82 13.47
CA TYR A 54 7.80 17.80 13.27
C TYR A 54 8.71 18.16 12.11
N ARG A 55 9.88 17.53 12.10
CA ARG A 55 10.83 17.50 10.99
C ARG A 55 10.87 16.10 10.42
N ILE A 56 10.74 15.98 9.11
CA ILE A 56 10.70 14.71 8.39
C ILE A 56 11.69 14.73 7.24
N ALA A 57 12.47 13.66 7.10
CA ALA A 57 13.33 13.41 5.95
C ALA A 57 12.82 12.18 5.20
N ILE A 58 12.66 12.30 3.89
CA ILE A 58 12.08 11.29 3.01
C ILE A 58 13.04 11.06 1.86
N ARG A 59 13.25 9.80 1.53
CA ARG A 59 13.93 9.35 0.31
C ARG A 59 12.90 8.73 -0.63
N VAL A 60 13.00 9.05 -1.91
CA VAL A 60 12.12 8.55 -2.95
C VAL A 60 12.98 7.96 -4.06
N GLU A 61 12.69 6.72 -4.43
CA GLU A 61 13.32 6.02 -5.54
C GLU A 61 12.25 5.71 -6.59
N TYR A 62 12.49 6.06 -7.85
CA TYR A 62 11.55 5.83 -8.95
C TYR A 62 12.28 5.72 -10.28
N GLY A 63 12.02 4.66 -11.04
CA GLY A 63 12.54 4.51 -12.42
C GLY A 63 14.05 4.73 -12.54
N GLY A 64 14.83 4.16 -11.61
CA GLY A 64 16.28 4.28 -11.55
C GLY A 64 16.82 5.63 -11.04
N ASN A 65 15.94 6.57 -10.69
CA ASN A 65 16.32 7.84 -10.08
C ASN A 65 16.04 7.81 -8.58
N ALA A 66 16.81 8.58 -7.81
CA ALA A 66 16.55 8.80 -6.40
C ALA A 66 16.57 10.29 -6.08
N CYS A 67 15.69 10.71 -5.17
CA CYS A 67 15.69 12.04 -4.60
C CYS A 67 15.42 11.97 -3.10
N ALA A 68 15.72 13.05 -2.39
CA ALA A 68 15.52 13.22 -0.97
C ALA A 68 14.95 14.62 -0.70
N GLN A 69 14.13 14.69 0.33
CA GLN A 69 13.59 15.93 0.84
C GLN A 69 13.56 15.91 2.36
N GLU A 70 13.75 17.07 2.96
CA GLU A 70 13.71 17.29 4.39
C GLU A 70 12.93 18.56 4.67
N LEU A 71 11.87 18.42 5.45
CA LEU A 71 10.84 19.43 5.66
C LEU A 71 10.56 19.58 7.15
N GLU A 72 10.23 20.79 7.57
CA GLU A 72 9.60 21.07 8.86
C GLU A 72 8.14 21.45 8.64
N THR A 73 7.27 20.99 9.52
CA THR A 73 5.84 21.24 9.46
C THR A 73 5.33 21.95 10.71
N ASN A 74 4.23 22.67 10.56
CA ASN A 74 3.38 23.15 11.65
C ASN A 74 1.99 22.51 11.50
N GLY A 75 1.69 21.49 12.29
CA GLY A 75 0.39 20.79 12.23
C GLY A 75 0.04 20.26 10.84
N GLU A 76 0.94 19.49 10.21
CA GLU A 76 0.86 19.02 8.81
C GLU A 76 1.02 20.07 7.71
N LEU A 77 1.00 21.37 8.03
CA LEU A 77 1.28 22.42 7.05
C LEU A 77 2.78 22.59 6.88
N LEU A 78 3.23 22.76 5.63
CA LEU A 78 4.64 23.04 5.36
C LEU A 78 5.05 24.36 6.03
N ARG A 79 6.03 24.29 6.94
CA ARG A 79 6.64 25.47 7.58
C ARG A 79 7.92 25.89 6.88
N ARG A 80 8.80 24.94 6.61
CA ARG A 80 10.13 25.20 6.03
C ARG A 80 10.64 24.01 5.24
N VAL A 81 11.30 24.29 4.12
CA VAL A 81 12.11 23.31 3.38
C VAL A 81 13.55 23.42 3.87
N ILE A 82 14.09 22.35 4.44
CA ILE A 82 15.49 22.29 4.88
C ILE A 82 16.38 21.90 3.70
N ALA A 83 16.00 20.84 3.00
CA ALA A 83 16.66 20.38 1.79
C ALA A 83 15.63 19.72 0.87
N ASN A 84 15.75 19.88 -0.44
CA ASN A 84 14.87 19.19 -1.39
C ASN A 84 15.54 19.12 -2.76
N ASN A 85 15.82 17.91 -3.23
CA ASN A 85 16.29 17.69 -4.61
C ASN A 85 15.26 16.90 -5.46
N CYS A 86 14.05 16.69 -4.95
CA CYS A 86 12.97 16.06 -5.68
C CYS A 86 12.37 17.04 -6.71
N ARG A 87 12.74 16.86 -7.99
CA ARG A 87 12.27 17.70 -9.10
C ARG A 87 10.94 17.25 -9.71
N VAL A 88 10.27 16.27 -9.11
CA VAL A 88 9.03 15.70 -9.66
C VAL A 88 7.81 16.22 -8.94
N ALA A 89 6.89 16.83 -9.70
CA ALA A 89 5.72 17.52 -9.14
C ALA A 89 4.82 16.64 -8.25
N TRP A 90 4.74 15.32 -8.50
CA TRP A 90 3.84 14.43 -7.74
C TRP A 90 4.33 14.12 -6.31
N ILE A 91 5.61 14.36 -6.01
CA ILE A 91 6.24 14.07 -4.70
C ILE A 91 7.08 15.26 -4.17
N GLY A 92 6.91 16.45 -4.75
CA GLY A 92 7.78 17.59 -4.52
C GLY A 92 7.81 18.11 -3.07
N MET A 93 6.71 17.97 -2.33
CA MET A 93 6.62 18.33 -0.91
C MET A 93 5.75 17.29 -0.20
N THR A 94 6.35 16.50 0.68
CA THR A 94 5.71 15.30 1.24
C THR A 94 5.72 15.37 2.76
N THR A 95 4.55 15.67 3.33
CA THR A 95 4.26 15.57 4.77
C THR A 95 3.68 14.19 5.11
N VAL A 96 3.46 13.89 6.39
CA VAL A 96 2.81 12.63 6.79
C VAL A 96 1.37 12.54 6.25
N ALA A 97 0.62 13.65 6.27
CA ALA A 97 -0.70 13.71 5.63
C ALA A 97 -0.63 13.30 4.14
N ARG A 98 0.36 13.79 3.40
CA ARG A 98 0.56 13.42 2.00
C ARG A 98 0.90 11.94 1.82
N LEU A 99 1.68 11.34 2.72
CA LEU A 99 1.96 9.90 2.69
C LEU A 99 0.67 9.08 2.89
N PHE A 100 -0.22 9.52 3.78
CA PHE A 100 -1.52 8.87 3.96
C PHE A 100 -2.40 8.99 2.70
N GLU A 101 -2.45 10.15 2.05
CA GLU A 101 -3.16 10.32 0.78
C GLU A 101 -2.61 9.37 -0.31
N ILE A 102 -1.28 9.24 -0.40
CA ILE A 102 -0.66 8.29 -1.33
C ILE A 102 -1.08 6.85 -0.99
N SER A 103 -1.07 6.47 0.29
CA SER A 103 -1.51 5.13 0.72
C SER A 103 -2.97 4.86 0.36
N GLU A 104 -3.85 5.85 0.48
CA GLU A 104 -5.27 5.73 0.14
C GLU A 104 -5.50 5.62 -1.37
N LEU A 105 -4.76 6.40 -2.18
CA LEU A 105 -4.77 6.29 -3.64
C LEU A 105 -4.27 4.91 -4.13
N LEU A 106 -3.40 4.26 -3.36
CA LEU A 106 -2.93 2.90 -3.65
C LEU A 106 -3.98 1.83 -3.30
N ASP A 107 -4.87 2.12 -2.36
CA ASP A 107 -5.99 1.26 -1.99
C ASP A 107 -7.13 1.31 -3.01
N HIS A 108 -7.34 2.48 -3.64
CA HIS A 108 -8.37 2.71 -4.64
C HIS A 108 -7.75 3.00 -6.02
N PRO A 109 -7.27 1.96 -6.75
CA PRO A 109 -6.64 2.18 -8.04
C PRO A 109 -7.61 2.86 -9.01
N THR A 110 -7.19 3.98 -9.60
CA THR A 110 -7.94 4.61 -10.68
C THR A 110 -7.95 3.66 -11.88
N PRO A 111 -9.12 3.18 -12.32
CA PRO A 111 -9.21 2.04 -13.24
C PRO A 111 -8.79 2.38 -14.68
N CYS A 112 -8.62 3.66 -15.05
CA CYS A 112 -8.28 4.03 -16.42
C CYS A 112 -6.97 4.82 -16.48
N TYR A 113 -6.07 4.38 -17.37
CA TYR A 113 -4.81 5.05 -17.62
C TYR A 113 -4.99 6.21 -18.61
N SER A 114 -5.06 7.42 -18.05
CA SER A 114 -5.35 8.70 -18.72
C SER A 114 -6.83 8.86 -19.12
N SER A 115 -7.34 10.10 -19.04
CA SER A 115 -8.67 10.47 -19.54
C SER A 115 -8.73 10.64 -21.06
N MET A 116 -7.56 10.75 -21.73
CA MET A 116 -7.45 11.03 -23.16
C MET A 116 -7.39 9.76 -24.02
N GLN A 117 -6.94 8.64 -23.46
CA GLN A 117 -7.14 7.33 -24.04
C GLN A 117 -8.38 6.75 -23.38
N SER A 118 -9.37 6.34 -24.18
CA SER A 118 -10.48 5.52 -23.69
C SER A 118 -9.95 4.42 -22.74
N CYS A 119 -10.75 3.91 -21.81
CA CYS A 119 -10.35 2.97 -20.73
C CYS A 119 -9.76 1.62 -21.18
N SER A 120 -9.22 1.53 -22.40
CA SER A 120 -8.41 0.48 -23.02
C SER A 120 -7.16 0.07 -22.22
N CYS A 121 -6.67 0.90 -21.30
CA CYS A 121 -5.52 0.62 -20.44
C CYS A 121 -5.89 0.95 -18.98
N TYR A 122 -5.37 0.16 -18.02
CA TYR A 122 -5.58 0.36 -16.59
C TYR A 122 -4.26 0.32 -15.82
N ARG A 123 -4.24 0.91 -14.62
CA ARG A 123 -3.07 0.94 -13.73
C ARG A 123 -3.10 -0.27 -12.81
N VAL A 124 -2.06 -1.10 -12.87
CA VAL A 124 -1.82 -2.18 -11.90
C VAL A 124 -0.82 -1.68 -10.87
N ARG A 125 -1.09 -1.92 -9.58
CA ARG A 125 -0.14 -1.63 -8.50
C ARG A 125 -0.09 -2.78 -7.51
N GLN A 126 1.00 -3.55 -7.55
CA GLN A 126 1.43 -4.35 -6.41
C GLN A 126 1.95 -3.37 -5.35
N ARG A 127 1.50 -3.51 -4.09
CA ARG A 127 1.79 -2.55 -3.03
C ARG A 127 2.26 -3.24 -1.77
N GLU A 128 3.19 -2.59 -1.10
CA GLU A 128 3.61 -2.86 0.26
C GLU A 128 3.65 -1.53 0.99
N ILE A 129 2.97 -1.43 2.13
CA ILE A 129 2.93 -0.23 2.96
C ILE A 129 3.22 -0.65 4.39
N GLU A 130 4.30 -0.13 4.93
CA GLU A 130 4.65 -0.31 6.34
C GLU A 130 4.40 0.98 7.10
N TYR A 131 3.72 0.86 8.22
CA TYR A 131 3.44 1.99 9.12
C TYR A 131 4.37 1.91 10.33
N ASN A 132 4.82 3.07 10.80
CA ASN A 132 5.58 3.14 12.05
C ASN A 132 4.73 2.56 13.21
N PRO A 133 5.24 1.61 14.00
CA PRO A 133 4.44 0.92 15.00
C PRO A 133 4.04 1.82 16.17
N GLN A 134 4.83 2.84 16.48
CA GLN A 134 4.59 3.75 17.62
C GLN A 134 3.70 4.92 17.23
N LEU A 135 4.06 5.62 16.15
CA LEU A 135 3.41 6.87 15.73
C LEU A 135 2.41 6.69 14.60
N GLY A 136 2.41 5.56 13.89
CA GLY A 136 1.40 5.25 12.87
C GLY A 136 1.57 5.94 11.51
N TYR A 137 2.55 6.82 11.31
CA TYR A 137 2.80 7.38 9.97
C TYR A 137 3.28 6.29 8.98
N PRO A 138 3.01 6.41 7.66
CA PRO A 138 3.56 5.50 6.66
C PRO A 138 5.10 5.65 6.60
N ALA A 139 5.83 4.63 7.03
CA ALA A 139 7.29 4.64 7.08
C ALA A 139 7.92 4.17 5.75
N LEU A 140 7.26 3.21 5.09
CA LEU A 140 7.64 2.70 3.77
C LEU A 140 6.38 2.58 2.91
N ILE A 141 6.46 3.08 1.68
CA ILE A 141 5.46 2.85 0.63
C ILE A 141 6.22 2.35 -0.58
N SER A 142 6.07 1.08 -0.91
CA SER A 142 6.64 0.46 -2.11
C SER A 142 5.52 0.04 -3.05
N TYR A 143 5.60 0.44 -4.31
CA TYR A 143 4.64 -0.02 -5.31
C TYR A 143 5.24 -0.06 -6.71
N ARG A 144 4.81 -1.08 -7.48
CA ARG A 144 5.11 -1.14 -8.91
C ARG A 144 4.11 -0.27 -9.66
N ARG A 145 4.58 0.66 -10.47
CA ARG A 145 3.75 1.32 -11.49
C ARG A 145 3.80 0.47 -12.73
N GLU A 146 2.67 -0.13 -13.06
CA GLU A 146 2.50 -0.88 -14.31
C GLU A 146 1.19 -0.45 -14.97
N VAL A 147 1.17 -0.48 -16.30
CA VAL A 147 -0.01 -0.18 -17.08
C VAL A 147 -0.28 -1.35 -18.00
N GLN A 148 -1.46 -1.95 -17.87
CA GLN A 148 -1.84 -3.13 -18.64
C GLN A 148 -3.04 -2.85 -19.52
N PRO A 149 -3.21 -3.60 -20.62
CA PRO A 149 -4.43 -3.57 -21.40
C PRO A 149 -5.65 -3.99 -20.58
N ASN A 150 -6.71 -3.19 -20.63
CA ASN A 150 -7.92 -3.39 -19.85
C ASN A 150 -8.93 -4.28 -20.61
N VAL A 151 -8.63 -5.56 -20.74
CA VAL A 151 -9.44 -6.52 -21.53
C VAL A 151 -10.88 -6.69 -21.02
N THR A 152 -11.16 -6.27 -19.77
CA THR A 152 -12.49 -6.32 -19.19
C THR A 152 -13.35 -5.10 -19.53
N ASN A 153 -12.74 -4.03 -20.08
CA ASN A 153 -13.45 -2.80 -20.42
C ASN A 153 -13.88 -2.77 -21.90
N PRO A 154 -15.12 -2.37 -22.22
CA PRO A 154 -15.60 -2.29 -23.62
C PRO A 154 -14.75 -1.40 -24.53
N GLU A 155 -14.11 -0.37 -23.99
CA GLU A 155 -13.27 0.54 -24.75
C GLU A 155 -12.02 -0.14 -25.32
N TYR A 156 -11.48 -1.14 -24.62
CA TYR A 156 -10.38 -1.97 -25.12
C TYR A 156 -10.79 -2.67 -26.41
N TRP A 157 -11.94 -3.33 -26.41
CA TRP A 157 -12.46 -4.05 -27.56
C TRP A 157 -12.81 -3.11 -28.71
N ARG A 158 -13.46 -1.98 -28.41
CA ARG A 158 -13.77 -0.96 -29.42
C ARG A 158 -12.50 -0.49 -30.13
N ARG A 159 -11.44 -0.21 -29.38
CA ARG A 159 -10.15 0.21 -29.93
C ARG A 159 -9.46 -0.92 -30.72
N LEU A 160 -9.46 -2.14 -30.20
CA LEU A 160 -8.86 -3.28 -30.88
C LEU A 160 -9.54 -3.54 -32.23
N LEU A 161 -10.87 -3.50 -32.27
CA LEU A 161 -11.65 -3.72 -33.49
C LEU A 161 -11.45 -2.57 -34.51
N SER A 162 -11.40 -1.31 -34.06
CA SER A 162 -11.25 -0.16 -34.95
C SER A 162 -9.83 0.00 -35.50
N THR A 163 -8.81 -0.28 -34.69
CA THR A 163 -7.40 -0.09 -35.06
C THR A 163 -6.70 -1.35 -35.52
N ARG A 164 -7.31 -2.54 -35.27
CA ARG A 164 -6.71 -3.87 -35.46
C ARG A 164 -5.36 -4.04 -34.76
N ARG A 165 -5.12 -3.30 -33.68
CA ARG A 165 -3.86 -3.30 -32.92
C ARG A 165 -4.17 -3.31 -31.43
N VAL A 166 -3.38 -4.08 -30.68
CA VAL A 166 -3.44 -4.06 -29.21
C VAL A 166 -3.03 -2.66 -28.72
N PRO A 167 -3.75 -2.06 -27.74
CA PRO A 167 -3.38 -0.78 -27.19
C PRO A 167 -1.96 -0.81 -26.59
N THR A 168 -1.09 0.09 -27.05
CA THR A 168 0.23 0.29 -26.45
C THR A 168 0.07 1.02 -25.11
N CYS A 169 -0.07 0.26 -24.03
CA CYS A 169 -0.24 0.79 -22.68
C CYS A 169 1.10 1.26 -22.07
N GLY A 170 1.75 2.22 -22.74
CA GLY A 170 2.95 2.93 -22.27
C GLY A 170 4.22 2.08 -22.10
N PRO A 171 5.37 2.71 -21.85
CA PRO A 171 6.63 2.04 -21.44
C PRO A 171 6.84 2.03 -19.91
N THR A 172 5.83 2.43 -19.13
CA THR A 172 6.03 2.86 -17.73
C THR A 172 5.85 1.70 -16.77
N ASN A 173 6.84 0.80 -16.77
CA ASN A 173 7.01 -0.21 -15.75
C ASN A 173 8.21 0.18 -14.90
N TYR A 174 7.96 0.73 -13.71
CA TYR A 174 9.01 1.00 -12.74
C TYR A 174 8.48 0.91 -11.34
N ASP A 175 9.38 0.50 -10.44
CA ASP A 175 9.10 0.46 -9.02
C ASP A 175 9.28 1.86 -8.42
N VAL A 176 8.43 2.17 -7.46
CA VAL A 176 8.48 3.41 -6.69
C VAL A 176 8.57 3.05 -5.23
N THR A 177 9.58 3.55 -4.55
CA THR A 177 9.76 3.39 -3.11
C THR A 177 9.83 4.77 -2.47
N ILE A 178 9.01 4.98 -1.45
CA ILE A 178 9.00 6.19 -0.62
C ILE A 178 9.31 5.73 0.80
N SER A 179 10.41 6.19 1.37
CA SER A 179 10.84 5.81 2.72
C SER A 179 11.07 7.03 3.57
N VAL A 180 10.51 7.04 4.78
CA VAL A 180 10.86 8.03 5.82
C VAL A 180 12.20 7.61 6.43
N VAL A 181 13.25 8.38 6.17
CA VAL A 181 14.62 8.08 6.63
C VAL A 181 14.94 8.72 7.98
N ALA A 182 14.26 9.81 8.33
CA ALA A 182 14.34 10.41 9.66
C ALA A 182 13.04 11.12 10.02
N PHE A 183 12.71 11.10 11.31
CA PHE A 183 11.52 11.74 11.85
C PHE A 183 11.79 12.24 13.26
N HIS A 184 11.53 13.53 13.52
CA HIS A 184 11.75 14.13 14.83
C HIS A 184 10.60 15.11 15.15
N PRO A 185 9.89 14.93 16.28
CA PRO A 185 9.04 15.99 16.83
C PRO A 185 9.87 17.25 17.08
N ILE A 186 9.30 18.42 16.81
CA ILE A 186 9.93 19.70 17.14
C ILE A 186 8.96 20.53 17.98
N SER A 187 9.50 21.40 18.83
CA SER A 187 8.72 22.32 19.67
C SER A 187 8.19 23.49 18.85
#